data_AF-A0A2E2UVC9-F1
#
_entry.id   AF-A0A2E2UVC9-F1
#
_cell.length_a   1.000
_cell.length_b   1.000
_cell.length_c   1.000
_cell.angle_alpha   90.00
_cell.angle_beta   90.00
_cell.angle_gamma   90.00
#
_symmetry.space_group_name_H-M   'P 1'
#
loop_
_entity.id
_entity.type
_entity.pdbx_description
1 polymer ?
#
loop_
_entity_poly.entity_id
_entity_poly.type
_entity_poly.pdbx_seq_one_letter_code
_entity_poly.pdbx_strand_id
1 'polypeptide(L)'
;MSLNNSKKKKFIQKSEYPGGIEGLRSFIKNNLKYPQKALENKIEGNVLVKYKVNSIGEIFNIQIIQGLGFGCDEEAIRIIKKLKYPKLLNRKIKVTTNKKISIKFRLPKRRDNIVINYQIIK
;
A
#
# COMPACT_ATOMS: atom_id res chain seq x y z
N MET A 1 19.07 12.42 -42.82
CA MET A 1 19.42 11.19 -42.07
C MET A 1 19.00 11.36 -40.61
N SER A 2 17.72 11.15 -40.30
CA SER A 2 17.17 11.41 -38.96
C SER A 2 17.29 10.17 -38.09
N LEU A 3 18.18 10.21 -37.08
CA LEU A 3 18.35 9.10 -36.14
C LEU A 3 17.09 8.91 -35.29
N ASN A 4 16.51 7.72 -35.45
CA ASN A 4 15.30 7.23 -34.81
C ASN A 4 15.46 7.17 -33.28
N ASN A 5 14.85 8.12 -32.56
CA ASN A 5 14.97 8.26 -31.11
C ASN A 5 14.14 7.24 -30.28
N SER A 6 13.67 6.16 -30.90
CA SER A 6 12.71 5.22 -30.29
C SER A 6 13.33 3.97 -29.64
N LYS A 7 14.65 3.73 -29.77
CA LYS A 7 15.32 2.54 -29.18
C LYS A 7 16.02 2.77 -27.83
N LYS A 8 16.19 4.01 -27.35
CA LYS A 8 16.89 4.30 -26.07
C LYS A 8 16.01 4.22 -24.81
N LYS A 9 14.68 4.14 -24.93
CA LYS A 9 13.74 4.13 -23.77
C LYS A 9 13.58 2.77 -23.07
N LYS A 10 14.20 1.69 -23.54
CA LYS A 10 13.93 0.30 -23.09
C LYS A 10 14.89 -0.27 -22.03
N PHE A 11 15.88 0.48 -21.54
CA PHE A 11 16.93 -0.06 -20.65
C PHE A 11 16.84 0.39 -19.20
N ILE A 12 15.82 1.16 -18.81
CA ILE A 12 15.66 1.65 -17.43
C ILE A 12 14.58 0.80 -16.74
N GLN A 13 15.02 -0.12 -15.88
CA GLN A 13 14.09 -0.90 -15.06
C GLN A 13 13.53 -0.01 -13.95
N LYS A 14 12.20 0.06 -13.86
CA LYS A 14 11.49 0.79 -12.80
C LYS A 14 11.31 -0.12 -11.60
N SER A 15 11.31 0.47 -10.40
CA SER A 15 11.04 -0.28 -9.17
C SER A 15 9.60 -0.78 -9.17
N GLU A 16 9.45 -2.10 -9.18
CA GLU A 16 8.20 -2.81 -9.03
C GLU A 16 8.24 -3.65 -7.76
N TYR A 17 7.11 -3.73 -7.06
CA TYR A 17 7.02 -4.54 -5.85
C TYR A 17 6.99 -6.03 -6.23
N PRO A 18 7.56 -6.95 -5.41
CA PRO A 18 7.45 -8.38 -5.68
C PRO A 18 5.98 -8.82 -5.82
N GLY A 19 5.64 -9.46 -6.94
CA GLY A 19 4.25 -9.81 -7.26
C GLY A 19 3.39 -8.63 -7.73
N GLY A 20 4.01 -7.53 -8.15
CA GLY A 20 3.33 -6.37 -8.72
C GLY A 20 2.39 -5.66 -7.74
N ILE A 21 1.32 -5.08 -8.28
CA ILE A 21 0.32 -4.35 -7.50
C ILE A 21 -0.45 -5.29 -6.57
N GLU A 22 -0.69 -6.54 -6.99
CA GLU A 22 -1.42 -7.53 -6.21
C GLU A 22 -0.61 -7.99 -5.00
N GLY A 23 0.67 -8.33 -5.18
CA GLY A 23 1.57 -8.67 -4.08
C GLY A 23 1.67 -7.55 -3.05
N LEU A 24 1.68 -6.30 -3.51
CA LEU A 24 1.67 -5.12 -2.64
C LEU A 24 0.37 -5.01 -1.85
N ARG A 25 -0.78 -5.15 -2.51
CA ARG A 25 -2.11 -5.13 -1.84
C ARG A 25 -2.25 -6.25 -0.81
N SER A 26 -1.82 -7.45 -1.16
CA SER A 26 -1.85 -8.61 -0.26
C SER A 26 -0.94 -8.40 0.95
N PHE A 27 0.27 -7.88 0.73
CA PHE A 27 1.18 -7.54 1.84
C PHE A 27 0.55 -6.52 2.78
N ILE A 28 -0.04 -5.45 2.23
CA ILE A 28 -0.71 -4.43 3.03
C ILE A 28 -1.86 -5.05 3.81
N LYS A 29 -2.76 -5.79 3.15
CA LYS A 29 -3.91 -6.44 3.81
C LYS A 29 -3.48 -7.33 4.98
N ASN A 30 -2.42 -8.12 4.81
CA ASN A 30 -1.95 -9.06 5.83
C ASN A 30 -1.19 -8.37 6.97
N ASN A 31 -0.65 -7.17 6.75
CA ASN A 31 0.14 -6.43 7.74
C ASN A 31 -0.58 -5.20 8.29
N LEU A 32 -1.76 -4.88 7.79
CA LEU A 32 -2.57 -3.75 8.21
C LEU A 32 -3.14 -4.03 9.58
N LYS A 33 -2.85 -3.14 10.53
CA LYS A 33 -3.47 -3.13 11.85
C LYS A 33 -4.40 -1.93 11.90
N TYR A 34 -5.63 -2.17 12.31
CA TYR A 34 -6.59 -1.09 12.52
C TYR A 34 -6.30 -0.43 13.87
N PRO A 35 -6.03 0.89 13.93
CA PRO A 35 -5.85 1.59 15.19
C PRO A 35 -7.10 1.48 16.07
N GLN A 36 -6.91 1.29 17.38
CA GLN A 36 -8.02 1.19 18.32
C GLN A 36 -8.89 2.46 18.31
N LYS A 37 -8.26 3.64 18.32
CA LYS A 37 -8.96 4.94 18.21
C LYS A 37 -9.85 5.01 16.97
N ALA A 38 -9.39 4.51 15.83
CA ALA A 38 -10.17 4.51 14.60
C ALA A 38 -11.34 3.51 14.65
N LEU A 39 -11.18 2.37 15.34
CA LEU A 39 -12.27 1.40 15.58
C LEU A 39 -13.34 1.99 16.50
N GLU A 40 -12.94 2.57 17.62
CA GLU A 40 -13.84 3.16 18.63
C GLU A 40 -14.67 4.30 18.05
N ASN A 41 -14.05 5.12 17.20
CA ASN A 41 -14.69 6.25 16.53
C ASN A 41 -15.35 5.86 15.18
N LYS A 42 -15.37 4.57 14.82
CA LYS A 42 -15.96 4.04 13.58
C LYS A 42 -15.45 4.77 12.32
N ILE A 43 -14.17 5.13 12.30
CA ILE A 43 -13.55 5.88 11.22
C ILE A 43 -13.19 4.93 10.09
N GLU A 44 -13.71 5.18 8.89
CA GLU A 44 -13.40 4.43 7.67
C GLU A 44 -12.90 5.36 6.57
N GLY A 45 -12.17 4.80 5.60
CA GLY A 45 -11.80 5.53 4.39
C GLY A 45 -10.44 5.13 3.85
N ASN A 46 -9.77 6.07 3.20
CA ASN A 46 -8.49 5.83 2.54
C ASN A 46 -7.42 6.80 3.03
N VAL A 47 -6.25 6.26 3.36
CA VAL A 47 -5.03 7.05 3.55
C VAL A 47 -4.23 6.99 2.25
N LEU A 48 -4.00 8.15 1.63
CA LEU A 48 -3.17 8.27 0.44
C LEU A 48 -1.76 8.66 0.83
N VAL A 49 -0.80 7.79 0.51
CA VAL A 49 0.61 8.03 0.83
C VAL A 49 1.44 8.08 -0.44
N LYS A 50 2.33 9.06 -0.51
CA LYS A 50 3.35 9.22 -1.53
C LYS A 50 4.70 8.90 -0.93
N TYR A 51 5.52 8.13 -1.65
CA TYR A 51 6.89 7.83 -1.23
C TYR A 51 7.78 7.63 -2.44
N LYS A 52 9.09 7.64 -2.22
CA LYS A 52 10.10 7.37 -3.26
C LYS A 52 10.80 6.07 -2.98
N VAL A 53 11.11 5.32 -4.04
CA VAL A 53 11.92 4.10 -3.97
C VAL A 53 13.16 4.29 -4.82
N ASN A 54 14.34 4.08 -4.25
CA ASN A 54 15.60 4.17 -5.00
C ASN A 54 15.90 2.84 -5.72
N SER A 55 17.01 2.80 -6.48
CA SER A 55 17.40 1.60 -7.23
C SER A 55 17.83 0.43 -6.35
N ILE A 56 18.16 0.69 -5.08
CA ILE A 56 18.56 -0.37 -4.14
C ILE A 56 17.40 -0.89 -3.31
N GLY A 57 16.18 -0.40 -3.57
CA GLY A 57 14.94 -0.88 -2.94
C GLY A 57 14.60 -0.17 -1.63
N GLU A 58 15.35 0.86 -1.25
CA GLU A 58 15.07 1.65 -0.05
C GLU A 58 13.98 2.69 -0.31
N ILE A 59 13.17 2.89 0.72
CA ILE A 59 12.03 3.80 0.71
C ILE A 59 12.38 5.04 1.50
N PHE A 60 12.09 6.21 0.91
CA PHE A 60 12.39 7.50 1.51
C PHE A 60 11.37 8.56 1.06
N ASN A 61 11.39 9.73 1.69
CA ASN A 61 10.44 10.82 1.44
C ASN A 61 8.98 10.36 1.51
N ILE A 62 8.62 9.69 2.60
CA ILE A 62 7.24 9.25 2.86
C ILE A 62 6.41 10.48 3.25
N GLN A 63 5.32 10.74 2.54
CA GLN A 63 4.43 11.88 2.74
C GLN A 63 2.98 11.41 2.69
N ILE A 64 2.21 11.76 3.72
CA ILE A 64 0.75 11.61 3.70
C ILE A 64 0.19 12.72 2.81
N ILE A 65 -0.49 12.33 1.73
CA ILE A 65 -1.18 13.26 0.83
C ILE A 65 -2.61 13.49 1.30
N GLN A 66 -3.25 12.43 1.79
CA GLN A 66 -4.58 12.48 2.38
C GLN A 66 -4.58 11.54 3.57
N GLY A 67 -4.80 12.09 4.76
CA GLY A 67 -4.87 11.34 6.00
C GLY A 67 -6.32 11.07 6.41
N LEU A 68 -6.49 10.10 7.31
CA LEU A 68 -7.73 9.88 8.04
C LEU A 68 -7.61 10.34 9.51
N GLY A 69 -6.39 10.50 10.03
CA GLY A 69 -6.15 10.70 11.46
C GLY A 69 -6.43 9.43 12.28
N PHE A 70 -6.65 9.60 13.59
CA PHE A 70 -7.00 8.51 14.53
C PHE A 70 -6.00 7.34 14.56
N GLY A 71 -4.73 7.59 14.22
CA GLY A 71 -3.67 6.58 14.14
C GLY A 71 -3.57 5.86 12.79
N CYS A 72 -4.47 6.11 11.85
CA CYS A 72 -4.46 5.46 10.53
C CYS A 72 -3.27 5.92 9.69
N ASP A 73 -2.84 7.17 9.88
CA ASP A 73 -1.75 7.78 9.12
C ASP A 73 -0.40 7.19 9.58
N GLU A 74 -0.21 7.05 10.89
CA GLU A 74 0.95 6.40 11.49
C GLU A 74 1.03 4.92 11.09
N GLU A 75 -0.10 4.21 11.09
CA GLU A 75 -0.14 2.81 10.63
C GLU A 75 0.16 2.70 9.13
N ALA A 76 -0.32 3.63 8.31
CA ALA A 76 0.01 3.69 6.88
C ALA A 76 1.52 3.90 6.67
N ILE A 77 2.15 4.82 7.41
CA ILE A 77 3.60 5.04 7.37
C ILE A 77 4.35 3.78 7.81
N ARG A 78 3.92 3.11 8.89
CA ARG A 78 4.53 1.89 9.40
C ARG A 78 4.56 0.79 8.34
N ILE A 79 3.46 0.59 7.63
CA ILE A 79 3.37 -0.42 6.57
C ILE A 79 4.31 -0.09 5.42
N ILE A 80 4.33 1.17 4.99
CA ILE A 80 5.22 1.60 3.89
C ILE A 80 6.69 1.41 4.25
N LYS A 81 7.08 1.71 5.49
CA LYS A 81 8.45 1.43 5.98
C LYS A 81 8.81 -0.06 5.99
N LYS A 82 7.82 -0.97 6.08
CA LYS A 82 8.03 -2.42 6.06
C LYS A 82 8.12 -3.01 4.65
N LEU A 83 7.75 -2.26 3.61
CA LEU A 83 7.82 -2.74 2.24
C LEU A 83 9.28 -2.98 1.85
N LYS A 84 9.54 -4.13 1.22
CA LYS A 84 10.86 -4.48 0.69
C LYS A 84 10.78 -4.54 -0.83
N TYR A 85 11.46 -3.62 -1.49
CA TYR A 85 11.60 -3.63 -2.94
C TYR A 85 12.88 -4.35 -3.37
N PRO A 86 12.87 -5.10 -4.49
CA PRO A 86 14.07 -5.72 -5.00
C PRO A 86 15.06 -4.65 -5.48
N LYS A 87 16.35 -4.92 -5.28
CA LYS A 87 17.44 -4.11 -5.84
C LYS A 87 17.46 -4.29 -7.36
N LEU A 88 17.52 -3.17 -8.07
CA LEU A 88 17.59 -3.11 -9.52
C LEU A 88 19.01 -2.76 -9.97
N LEU A 89 19.57 -3.55 -10.89
CA LEU A 89 20.91 -3.34 -11.43
C LEU A 89 20.83 -2.59 -12.78
N ASN A 90 20.60 -1.28 -12.72
CA ASN A 90 20.50 -0.44 -13.92
C ASN A 90 21.88 0.06 -14.40
N ARG A 91 22.87 -0.83 -14.57
CA ARG A 91 24.19 -0.53 -15.19
C ARG A 91 24.78 0.85 -14.82
N LYS A 92 24.88 1.14 -13.51
CA LYS A 92 25.38 2.40 -12.89
C LYS A 92 24.43 3.63 -12.92
N ILE A 93 23.23 3.53 -13.47
CA ILE A 93 22.23 4.61 -13.44
C ILE A 93 21.35 4.47 -12.18
N LYS A 94 21.39 5.48 -11.30
CA LYS A 94 20.49 5.58 -10.16
C LYS A 94 19.11 6.07 -10.64
N VAL A 95 18.14 5.17 -10.59
CA VAL A 95 16.73 5.42 -10.85
C VAL A 95 15.97 5.56 -9.53
N THR A 96 15.25 6.67 -9.38
CA THR A 96 14.30 6.86 -8.28
C THR A 96 12.88 6.83 -8.85
N THR A 97 12.02 6.02 -8.25
CA THR A 97 10.62 5.91 -8.66
C THR A 97 9.72 6.57 -7.62
N ASN A 98 8.90 7.52 -8.04
CA ASN A 98 7.82 8.06 -7.22
C ASN A 98 6.65 7.09 -7.21
N LYS A 99 6.16 6.73 -6.03
CA LYS A 99 4.99 5.85 -5.85
C LYS A 99 3.92 6.58 -5.07
N LYS A 100 2.66 6.22 -5.35
CA LYS A 100 1.48 6.62 -4.60
C LYS A 100 0.67 5.37 -4.29
N ILE A 101 0.22 5.22 -3.05
CA ILE A 101 -0.63 4.11 -2.64
C ILE A 101 -1.78 4.59 -1.77
N SER A 102 -2.97 4.05 -2.05
CA SER A 102 -4.15 4.26 -1.24
C SER A 102 -4.35 3.03 -0.35
N ILE A 103 -4.16 3.20 0.96
CA ILE A 103 -4.41 2.16 1.96
C ILE A 103 -5.84 2.34 2.45
N LYS A 104 -6.66 1.30 2.30
CA LYS A 104 -8.08 1.33 2.69
C LYS A 104 -8.24 0.79 4.11
N PHE A 105 -8.84 1.60 4.97
CA PHE A 105 -9.31 1.23 6.30
C PHE A 105 -10.82 1.02 6.20
N ARG A 106 -11.25 -0.24 6.40
CA ARG A 106 -12.66 -0.64 6.41
C ARG A 106 -12.96 -1.35 7.72
N LEU A 107 -14.05 -0.96 8.37
CA LEU A 107 -14.51 -1.61 9.58
C LEU A 107 -14.85 -3.08 9.26
N PRO A 108 -14.52 -4.00 10.18
CA PRO A 108 -15.00 -5.36 10.07
C PRO A 108 -16.53 -5.32 10.09
N LYS A 109 -17.18 -5.98 9.12
CA LYS A 109 -18.63 -6.15 9.15
C LYS A 109 -18.99 -6.82 10.47
N ARG A 110 -19.86 -6.18 11.26
CA ARG A 110 -20.47 -6.82 12.42
C ARG A 110 -21.09 -8.12 11.93
N ARG A 111 -20.62 -9.27 12.45
CA ARG A 111 -21.35 -10.51 12.28
C ARG A 111 -22.54 -10.41 13.23
N ASP A 112 -23.70 -10.06 12.71
CA ASP A 112 -24.93 -10.21 13.47
C ASP A 112 -25.08 -11.70 13.80
N ASN A 113 -25.05 -12.04 15.09
CA ASN A 113 -25.35 -13.40 15.55
C ASN A 113 -26.80 -13.68 15.17
N ILE A 114 -27.02 -14.55 14.18
CA ILE A 114 -28.35 -15.05 13.84
C ILE A 114 -28.80 -15.91 15.02
N VAL A 115 -29.66 -15.37 15.88
CA VAL A 115 -30.38 -16.16 16.88
C VAL A 115 -31.44 -16.95 16.12
N ILE A 116 -31.20 -18.24 15.88
CA ILE A 116 -32.19 -19.09 15.24
C ILE A 116 -33.18 -19.54 16.32
N ASN A 117 -34.32 -18.89 16.41
CA ASN A 117 -35.44 -19.36 17.22
C ASN A 117 -36.18 -20.46 16.44
N TYR A 118 -36.18 -21.69 16.95
CA TYR A 118 -37.07 -22.75 16.47
C TYR A 118 -38.18 -22.95 17.50
N GLN A 119 -39.44 -22.93 17.04
CA GLN A 119 -40.56 -23.47 17.80
C GLN A 119 -40.76 -24.92 17.38
N ILE A 120 -40.72 -25.83 18.36
CA ILE A 120 -41.20 -27.20 18.18
C ILE A 120 -42.72 -27.10 18.22
N ILE A 121 -43.36 -27.31 17.06
CA ILE A 121 -44.80 -27.47 16.97
C ILE A 121 -45.09 -28.92 17.37
N LYS A 122 -45.89 -29.11 18.41
CA LYS A 122 -46.29 -30.41 18.96
C LYS A 122 -47.54 -30.92 18.26
#